data_AF-A0A4T0VG35-F1
#
_entry.id   AF-A0A4T0VG35-F1
#
_cell.length_a   1.000
_cell.length_b   1.000
_cell.length_c   1.000
_cell.angle_alpha   90.00
_cell.angle_beta   90.00
_cell.angle_gamma   90.00
#
_symmetry.space_group_name_H-M   'P 1'
#
loop_
_entity.id
_entity.type
_entity.pdbx_description
1 polymer ?
#
loop_
_entity_poly.entity_id
_entity_poly.type
_entity_poly.pdbx_seq_one_letter_code
_entity_poly.pdbx_strand_id
1 'polypeptide(L)'
;MFTADLVLSVIKNSGCDSLFLPPSILEELSTREEAVETLKKLKFVGFGGGSLAPEAGRNLVQRGVFLHNAIGSTEVTTMPYYWQENMELWDWHIIDSAALGADWRPVPSEGDNVYELVILRQSEEPGLQAVFYHMPDLNEFSTRDLFIKHPTEKNHWKYHGRIDNIIVFSNGEKLNPLPIEEAVMGHPKIRGALVVGDSKLQPALLLEPMSYPRTEKEASELLDELWPLVSTINKTNAGYGRISRRLVALCISQKPLPRLDKDTINRNRAVDIYSTEIDQLYQSATDLPVILISSVLAAIGPEAAGVDGDNPLPTTGYGCSKLIAERILMETATASSVPKAVIRVGQIAGSETEGINGGGIWSKQEWVPSIIGSSVQSLGVLPRDTGAMNTIQWLPVDRVASIVLDVAGVSYKTPIAQIEGYFYCVNPHKTTWTNLAVSIAQYYGQRIRGLLDWEEWLEVLEKSSENGLGGNPAAKLLDFFKYHINSVEGAQERLSYLMEKDLERTMIASQTLAETKAISSELMAKWCSQWAF
;
A
#
# COMPACT_ATOMS: atom_id res chain seq x y z
N MET A 1 11.66 -39.44 -7.62
CA MET A 1 10.75 -38.34 -7.27
C MET A 1 9.36 -38.71 -7.77
N PHE A 2 8.34 -38.60 -6.94
CA PHE A 2 6.96 -38.97 -7.28
C PHE A 2 6.38 -37.82 -8.12
N THR A 3 5.98 -38.06 -9.37
CA THR A 3 5.52 -37.02 -10.32
C THR A 3 4.14 -37.37 -10.88
N ALA A 4 3.40 -36.37 -11.37
CA ALA A 4 2.11 -36.60 -12.04
C ALA A 4 2.21 -37.61 -13.20
N ASP A 5 3.26 -37.54 -14.02
CA ASP A 5 3.46 -38.48 -15.13
C ASP A 5 3.67 -39.92 -14.66
N LEU A 6 4.42 -40.10 -13.55
CA LEU A 6 4.60 -41.42 -12.96
C LEU A 6 3.26 -41.95 -12.43
N VAL A 7 2.46 -41.12 -11.76
CA VAL A 7 1.12 -41.51 -11.27
C VAL A 7 0.23 -41.95 -12.43
N LEU A 8 0.16 -41.19 -13.52
CA LEU A 8 -0.64 -41.56 -14.69
C LEU A 8 -0.17 -42.87 -15.33
N SER A 9 1.15 -43.07 -15.42
CA SER A 9 1.71 -44.33 -15.89
C SER A 9 1.30 -45.51 -14.99
N VAL A 10 1.37 -45.33 -13.66
CA VAL A 10 0.95 -46.37 -12.70
C VAL A 10 -0.54 -46.69 -12.85
N ILE A 11 -1.42 -45.70 -12.98
CA ILE A 11 -2.86 -45.95 -13.16
C ILE A 11 -3.12 -46.77 -14.42
N LYS A 12 -2.51 -46.37 -15.54
CA LYS A 12 -2.69 -47.04 -16.84
C LYS A 12 -2.20 -48.50 -16.85
N ASN A 13 -1.16 -48.82 -16.08
CA ASN A 13 -0.51 -50.13 -16.12
C ASN A 13 -0.90 -51.06 -14.96
N SER A 14 -1.38 -50.53 -13.83
CA SER A 14 -1.67 -51.34 -12.64
C SER A 14 -3.07 -51.96 -12.62
N GLY A 15 -4.03 -51.35 -13.33
CA GLY A 15 -5.44 -51.73 -13.23
C GLY A 15 -6.05 -51.41 -11.85
N CYS A 16 -5.49 -50.43 -11.12
CA CYS A 16 -6.02 -50.03 -9.83
C CYS A 16 -7.42 -49.40 -9.97
N ASP A 17 -8.28 -49.68 -8.99
CA ASP A 17 -9.62 -49.09 -8.91
C ASP A 17 -9.62 -47.77 -8.12
N SER A 18 -8.56 -47.47 -7.36
CA SER A 18 -8.46 -46.32 -6.45
C SER A 18 -7.00 -46.03 -6.11
N LEU A 19 -6.71 -44.82 -5.64
CA LEU A 19 -5.37 -44.43 -5.21
C LEU A 19 -5.41 -43.37 -4.10
N PHE A 20 -4.31 -43.25 -3.37
CA PHE A 20 -4.08 -42.21 -2.36
C PHE A 20 -2.87 -41.36 -2.76
N LEU A 21 -3.02 -40.03 -2.77
CA LEU A 21 -1.97 -39.09 -3.16
C LEU A 21 -1.71 -38.02 -2.09
N PRO A 22 -0.49 -37.47 -2.05
CA PRO A 22 -0.25 -36.17 -1.45
C PRO A 22 -1.08 -35.08 -2.16
N PRO A 23 -1.58 -34.06 -1.45
CA PRO A 23 -2.34 -32.97 -2.06
C PRO A 23 -1.61 -32.26 -3.20
N SER A 24 -0.30 -32.01 -3.06
CA SER A 24 0.50 -31.31 -4.09
C SER A 24 0.49 -32.01 -5.46
N ILE A 25 0.51 -33.35 -5.47
CA ILE A 25 0.45 -34.14 -6.71
C ILE A 25 -0.97 -34.14 -7.27
N LEU A 26 -1.98 -34.18 -6.40
CA LEU A 26 -3.38 -34.13 -6.82
C LEU A 26 -3.73 -32.75 -7.41
N GLU A 27 -3.17 -31.66 -6.86
CA GLU A 27 -3.27 -30.30 -7.40
C GLU A 27 -2.66 -30.22 -8.80
N GLU A 28 -1.45 -30.73 -9.00
CA GLU A 28 -0.82 -30.78 -10.33
C GLU A 28 -1.71 -31.56 -11.32
N LEU A 29 -2.20 -32.73 -10.94
CA LEU A 29 -3.09 -33.56 -11.77
C LEU A 29 -4.42 -32.87 -12.08
N SER A 30 -4.97 -32.07 -11.16
CA SER A 30 -6.24 -31.34 -11.35
C SER A 30 -6.19 -30.35 -12.51
N THR A 31 -5.01 -29.85 -12.85
CA THR A 31 -4.82 -28.88 -13.94
C THR A 31 -4.67 -29.54 -15.32
N ARG A 32 -4.54 -30.87 -15.38
CA ARG A 32 -4.24 -31.63 -16.60
C ARG A 32 -5.45 -32.40 -17.10
N GLU A 33 -5.90 -32.09 -18.31
CA GLU A 33 -7.09 -32.70 -18.91
C GLU A 33 -7.04 -34.24 -18.97
N GLU A 34 -5.94 -34.79 -19.49
CA GLU A 34 -5.73 -36.24 -19.55
C GLU A 34 -5.74 -36.90 -18.17
N ALA A 35 -5.22 -36.19 -17.17
CA ALA A 35 -5.14 -36.71 -15.81
C ALA A 35 -6.53 -36.82 -15.19
N VAL A 36 -7.34 -35.75 -15.28
CA VAL A 36 -8.69 -35.76 -14.73
C VAL A 36 -9.58 -36.82 -15.40
N GLU A 37 -9.49 -36.98 -16.72
CA GLU A 37 -10.21 -38.05 -17.44
C GLU A 37 -9.75 -39.46 -17.03
N THR A 38 -8.50 -39.60 -16.60
CA THR A 38 -7.99 -40.86 -16.05
C THR A 38 -8.50 -41.08 -14.63
N LEU A 39 -8.44 -40.05 -13.77
CA LEU A 39 -8.88 -40.11 -12.38
C LEU A 39 -10.38 -40.41 -12.25
N LYS A 40 -11.20 -39.88 -13.17
CA LYS A 40 -12.65 -40.10 -13.22
C LYS A 40 -13.06 -41.57 -13.39
N LYS A 41 -12.19 -42.41 -13.93
CA LYS A 41 -12.47 -43.85 -14.15
C LYS A 41 -12.32 -44.68 -12.89
N LEU A 42 -11.73 -44.10 -11.84
CA LEU A 42 -11.50 -44.77 -10.56
C LEU A 42 -12.76 -44.70 -9.70
N LYS A 43 -12.89 -45.65 -8.77
CA LYS A 43 -13.95 -45.66 -7.77
C LYS A 43 -13.83 -44.47 -6.81
N PHE A 44 -12.61 -44.12 -6.42
CA PHE A 44 -12.30 -42.88 -5.71
C PHE A 44 -10.83 -42.50 -5.80
N VAL A 45 -10.54 -41.23 -5.53
CA VAL A 45 -9.19 -40.68 -5.38
C VAL A 45 -9.06 -40.11 -3.96
N GLY A 46 -8.26 -40.79 -3.15
CA GLY A 46 -7.96 -40.39 -1.78
C GLY A 46 -6.80 -39.41 -1.69
N PHE A 47 -6.84 -38.50 -0.73
CA PHE A 47 -5.70 -37.68 -0.33
C PHE A 47 -5.71 -37.45 1.18
N GLY A 48 -4.56 -37.06 1.74
CA GLY A 48 -4.45 -36.75 3.16
C GLY A 48 -3.03 -36.33 3.54
N GLY A 49 -2.84 -35.90 4.79
CA GLY A 49 -1.56 -35.40 5.28
C GLY A 49 -1.30 -33.91 5.06
N GLY A 50 -2.22 -33.23 4.38
CA GLY A 50 -2.31 -31.80 4.19
C GLY A 50 -3.65 -31.46 3.55
N SER A 51 -4.01 -30.18 3.52
CA SER A 51 -5.20 -29.70 2.82
C SER A 51 -4.99 -29.73 1.30
N LEU A 52 -6.07 -29.93 0.56
CA LEU A 52 -6.13 -29.74 -0.89
C LEU A 52 -6.62 -28.32 -1.18
N ALA A 53 -5.98 -27.60 -2.10
CA ALA A 53 -6.46 -26.30 -2.55
C ALA A 53 -7.95 -26.35 -2.94
N PRO A 54 -8.82 -25.48 -2.38
CA PRO A 54 -10.27 -25.54 -2.62
C PRO A 54 -10.67 -25.44 -4.10
N GLU A 55 -9.88 -24.75 -4.92
CA GLU A 55 -10.10 -24.67 -6.36
C GLU A 55 -9.78 -25.98 -7.08
N ALA A 56 -8.67 -26.64 -6.74
CA ALA A 56 -8.31 -27.94 -7.29
C ALA A 56 -9.36 -29.01 -6.92
N GLY A 57 -9.79 -29.04 -5.65
CA GLY A 57 -10.84 -29.95 -5.20
C GLY A 57 -12.18 -29.71 -5.91
N ARG A 58 -12.62 -28.45 -6.02
CA ARG A 58 -13.84 -28.10 -6.78
C ARG A 58 -13.73 -28.49 -8.25
N ASN A 59 -12.60 -28.24 -8.90
CA ASN A 59 -12.38 -28.61 -10.29
C ASN A 59 -12.55 -30.12 -10.50
N LEU A 60 -11.90 -30.94 -9.67
CA LEU A 60 -11.97 -32.39 -9.72
C LEU A 60 -13.40 -32.91 -9.51
N VAL A 61 -14.08 -32.43 -8.46
CA VAL A 61 -15.45 -32.82 -8.13
C VAL A 61 -16.43 -32.45 -9.25
N GLN A 62 -16.37 -31.21 -9.75
CA GLN A 62 -17.26 -30.75 -10.83
C GLN A 62 -17.10 -31.58 -12.11
N ARG A 63 -15.90 -32.13 -12.34
CA ARG A 63 -15.61 -32.99 -13.49
C ARG A 63 -15.98 -34.46 -13.27
N GLY A 64 -16.48 -34.81 -12.10
CA GLY A 64 -17.00 -36.13 -11.74
C GLY A 64 -15.95 -37.07 -11.14
N VAL A 65 -14.83 -36.54 -10.62
CA VAL A 65 -13.89 -37.34 -9.82
C VAL A 65 -14.46 -37.46 -8.41
N PHE A 66 -14.59 -38.70 -7.93
CA PHE A 66 -15.02 -38.96 -6.56
C PHE A 66 -13.82 -38.84 -5.61
N LEU A 67 -13.83 -37.84 -4.73
CA LEU A 67 -12.74 -37.57 -3.79
C LEU A 67 -12.98 -38.23 -2.43
N HIS A 68 -11.88 -38.68 -1.82
CA HIS A 68 -11.86 -39.12 -0.43
C HIS A 68 -10.83 -38.30 0.37
N ASN A 69 -11.33 -37.39 1.20
CA ASN A 69 -10.50 -36.55 2.06
C ASN A 69 -10.22 -37.26 3.39
N ALA A 70 -9.04 -37.87 3.50
CA ALA A 70 -8.64 -38.61 4.69
C ALA A 70 -7.95 -37.70 5.72
N ILE A 71 -8.46 -37.73 6.94
CA ILE A 71 -7.91 -36.97 8.07
C ILE A 71 -7.34 -37.89 9.15
N GLY A 72 -6.19 -37.47 9.69
CA GLY A 72 -5.46 -38.23 10.68
C GLY A 72 -4.09 -37.63 11.02
N SER A 73 -3.46 -38.17 12.06
CA SER A 73 -2.12 -37.81 12.49
C SER A 73 -1.31 -39.07 12.78
N THR A 74 -0.02 -38.92 13.06
CA THR A 74 0.81 -40.07 13.48
C THR A 74 0.33 -40.64 14.80
N GLU A 75 -0.14 -39.76 15.70
CA GLU A 75 -0.63 -40.07 17.05
C GLU A 75 -2.05 -40.65 17.05
N VAL A 76 -2.93 -40.24 16.14
CA VAL A 76 -4.32 -40.75 16.14
C VAL A 76 -4.57 -41.76 15.04
N THR A 77 -3.58 -42.04 14.19
CA THR A 77 -3.73 -42.76 12.93
C THR A 77 -4.81 -42.11 12.06
N THR A 78 -5.67 -42.88 11.39
CA THR A 78 -6.84 -42.33 10.70
C THR A 78 -7.96 -42.13 11.71
N MET A 79 -8.57 -40.94 11.75
CA MET A 79 -9.68 -40.70 12.66
C MET A 79 -10.88 -41.59 12.31
N PRO A 80 -11.72 -42.01 13.28
CA PRO A 80 -12.94 -42.75 12.99
C PRO A 80 -13.98 -41.79 12.39
N TYR A 81 -14.03 -41.74 11.06
CA TYR A 81 -15.01 -40.96 10.31
C TYR A 81 -15.76 -41.83 9.29
N TYR A 82 -16.97 -41.41 8.93
CA TYR A 82 -17.77 -42.04 7.90
C TYR A 82 -17.44 -41.49 6.51
N TRP A 83 -17.69 -42.31 5.49
CA TRP A 83 -17.50 -41.93 4.10
C TRP A 83 -18.41 -40.75 3.73
N GLN A 84 -17.84 -39.70 3.14
CA GLN A 84 -18.61 -38.57 2.63
C GLN A 84 -19.12 -38.89 1.21
N GLU A 85 -20.41 -39.15 1.08
CA GLU A 85 -21.03 -39.44 -0.23
C GLU A 85 -21.43 -38.16 -0.99
N ASN A 86 -21.69 -37.06 -0.26
CA ASN A 86 -22.02 -35.79 -0.87
C ASN A 86 -20.75 -35.04 -1.27
N MET A 87 -20.41 -35.07 -2.57
CA MET A 87 -19.23 -34.38 -3.09
C MET A 87 -19.33 -32.85 -3.05
N GLU A 88 -20.50 -32.25 -2.82
CA GLU A 88 -20.57 -30.81 -2.49
C GLU A 88 -19.91 -30.49 -1.14
N LEU A 89 -19.81 -31.51 -0.26
CA LEU A 89 -19.20 -31.43 1.06
C LEU A 89 -17.88 -32.23 1.13
N TRP A 90 -17.17 -32.39 0.00
CA TRP A 90 -15.93 -33.21 -0.09
C TRP A 90 -14.84 -32.79 0.91
N ASP A 91 -14.84 -31.54 1.35
CA ASP A 91 -13.90 -30.96 2.33
C ASP A 91 -14.43 -31.00 3.79
N TRP A 92 -15.57 -31.65 4.02
CA TRP A 92 -16.16 -31.89 5.35
C TRP A 92 -16.02 -33.36 5.76
N HIS A 93 -15.58 -33.58 6.99
CA HIS A 93 -15.42 -34.90 7.59
C HIS A 93 -16.61 -35.25 8.48
N ILE A 94 -17.12 -36.47 8.36
CA ILE A 94 -18.19 -37.00 9.20
C ILE A 94 -17.58 -37.75 10.40
N ILE A 95 -17.19 -37.02 11.45
CA ILE A 95 -16.41 -37.58 12.55
C ILE A 95 -17.32 -38.23 13.59
N ASP A 96 -17.10 -39.53 13.87
CA ASP A 96 -17.78 -40.21 14.97
C ASP A 96 -17.17 -39.77 16.31
N SER A 97 -17.74 -38.70 16.86
CA SER A 97 -17.27 -38.09 18.10
C SER A 97 -17.33 -39.05 19.28
N ALA A 98 -18.30 -39.98 19.28
CA ALA A 98 -18.43 -40.97 20.35
C ALA A 98 -17.35 -42.05 20.22
N ALA A 99 -17.09 -42.57 19.03
CA ALA A 99 -16.03 -43.56 18.82
C ALA A 99 -14.62 -42.98 19.01
N LEU A 100 -14.42 -41.71 18.68
CA LEU A 100 -13.14 -41.01 18.87
C LEU A 100 -12.89 -40.63 20.33
N GLY A 101 -13.95 -40.44 21.14
CA GLY A 101 -13.84 -39.76 22.44
C GLY A 101 -13.56 -38.26 22.26
N ALA A 102 -14.17 -37.64 21.26
CA ALA A 102 -13.96 -36.23 20.93
C ALA A 102 -14.64 -35.30 21.94
N ASP A 103 -13.84 -34.43 22.54
CA ASP A 103 -14.22 -33.27 23.32
C ASP A 103 -13.94 -32.00 22.49
N TRP A 104 -15.00 -31.45 21.92
CA TRP A 104 -14.95 -30.28 21.03
C TRP A 104 -14.92 -29.00 21.88
N ARG A 105 -13.72 -28.46 22.12
CA ARG A 105 -13.53 -27.27 22.96
C ARG A 105 -13.67 -26.00 22.13
N PRO A 106 -14.59 -25.08 22.43
CA PRO A 106 -14.77 -23.87 21.63
C PRO A 106 -13.53 -22.97 21.68
N VAL A 107 -13.21 -22.33 20.56
CA VAL A 107 -12.11 -21.37 20.42
C VAL A 107 -12.66 -20.02 19.93
N PRO A 108 -13.24 -19.20 20.84
CA PRO A 108 -13.93 -17.96 20.45
C PRO A 108 -13.04 -16.95 19.72
N SER A 109 -11.71 -17.02 19.90
CA SER A 109 -10.79 -16.15 19.18
C SER A 109 -10.72 -16.42 17.67
N GLU A 110 -11.14 -17.60 17.22
CA GLU A 110 -11.10 -18.01 15.80
C GLU A 110 -12.49 -17.99 15.15
N GLY A 111 -13.55 -17.81 15.93
CA GLY A 111 -14.93 -17.65 15.45
C GLY A 111 -15.94 -18.44 16.28
N ASP A 112 -17.21 -18.06 16.16
CA ASP A 112 -18.31 -18.59 17.00
C ASP A 112 -18.56 -20.10 16.83
N ASN A 113 -18.15 -20.68 15.70
CA ASN A 113 -18.34 -22.10 15.37
C ASN A 113 -17.03 -22.88 15.21
N VAL A 114 -15.92 -22.37 15.76
CA VAL A 114 -14.60 -23.01 15.69
C VAL A 114 -14.29 -23.73 17.01
N TYR A 115 -13.82 -24.97 16.89
CA TYR A 115 -13.54 -25.86 18.03
C TYR A 115 -12.19 -26.55 17.87
N GLU A 116 -11.45 -26.69 18.96
CA GLU A 116 -10.32 -27.61 19.05
C GLU A 116 -10.83 -29.04 19.30
N LEU A 117 -10.26 -30.00 18.59
CA LEU A 117 -10.46 -31.42 18.86
C LEU A 117 -9.54 -31.89 19.98
N VAL A 118 -10.09 -32.22 21.14
CA VAL A 118 -9.39 -32.94 22.21
C VAL A 118 -9.92 -34.35 22.29
N ILE A 119 -9.05 -35.35 22.43
CA ILE A 119 -9.43 -36.75 22.56
C ILE A 119 -9.34 -37.14 24.04
N LEU A 120 -10.46 -37.52 24.64
CA LEU A 120 -10.54 -37.99 26.02
C LEU A 120 -10.49 -39.51 26.07
N ARG A 121 -9.64 -40.08 26.93
CA ARG A 121 -9.58 -41.52 27.17
C ARG A 121 -10.91 -42.01 27.71
N GLN A 122 -11.50 -42.98 27.02
CA GLN A 122 -12.82 -43.50 27.39
C GLN A 122 -12.74 -44.67 28.38
N SER A 123 -11.66 -45.44 28.35
CA SER A 123 -11.45 -46.56 29.28
C SER A 123 -9.97 -46.91 29.43
N GLU A 124 -9.64 -47.79 30.39
CA GLU A 124 -8.27 -48.32 30.55
C GLU A 124 -7.80 -49.07 29.29
N GLU A 125 -8.73 -49.77 28.62
CA GLU A 125 -8.53 -50.40 27.32
C GLU A 125 -8.95 -49.42 26.20
N PRO A 126 -8.01 -48.77 25.47
CA PRO A 126 -8.34 -47.64 24.61
C PRO A 126 -9.15 -47.96 23.36
N GLY A 127 -9.24 -49.24 22.95
CA GLY A 127 -9.98 -49.65 21.77
C GLY A 127 -9.46 -48.97 20.49
N LEU A 128 -10.28 -48.11 19.89
CA LEU A 128 -9.92 -47.36 18.66
C LEU A 128 -9.06 -46.12 18.93
N GLN A 129 -8.83 -45.74 20.19
CA GLN A 129 -8.08 -44.54 20.54
C GLN A 129 -6.56 -44.81 20.52
N ALA A 130 -6.00 -44.90 19.30
CA ALA A 130 -4.59 -45.26 19.04
C ALA A 130 -3.57 -44.45 19.87
N VAL A 131 -3.87 -43.18 20.15
CA VAL A 131 -3.04 -42.26 20.93
C VAL A 131 -2.63 -42.82 22.29
N PHE A 132 -3.55 -43.52 22.95
CA PHE A 132 -3.40 -44.04 24.30
C PHE A 132 -2.64 -45.36 24.39
N TYR A 133 -2.26 -45.97 23.26
CA TYR A 133 -1.35 -47.11 23.24
C TYR A 133 0.13 -46.71 23.27
N HIS A 134 0.48 -45.56 22.69
CA HIS A 134 1.87 -45.06 22.71
C HIS A 134 2.08 -43.92 23.72
N MET A 135 1.01 -43.28 24.18
CA MET A 135 1.02 -42.35 25.32
C MET A 135 0.10 -42.88 26.43
N PRO A 136 0.45 -43.99 27.09
CA PRO A 136 -0.42 -44.68 28.04
C PRO A 136 -0.76 -43.85 29.28
N ASP A 137 0.12 -42.93 29.66
CA ASP A 137 -0.07 -42.11 30.86
C ASP A 137 -1.04 -40.93 30.65
N LEU A 138 -1.44 -40.66 29.40
CA LEU A 138 -2.39 -39.58 29.10
C LEU A 138 -3.84 -40.04 29.29
N ASN A 139 -4.64 -39.15 29.88
CA ASN A 139 -6.10 -39.25 29.95
C ASN A 139 -6.80 -38.32 28.95
N GLU A 140 -6.09 -37.32 28.45
CA GLU A 140 -6.54 -36.44 27.38
C GLU A 140 -5.39 -36.16 26.41
N PHE A 141 -5.72 -35.96 25.14
CA PHE A 141 -4.77 -35.58 24.10
C PHE A 141 -5.33 -34.42 23.27
N SER A 142 -4.68 -33.26 23.38
CA SER A 142 -4.96 -32.11 22.53
C SER A 142 -4.32 -32.34 21.16
N THR A 143 -5.15 -32.50 20.13
CA THR A 143 -4.66 -32.66 18.75
C THR A 143 -4.06 -31.37 18.21
N ARG A 144 -4.38 -30.23 18.84
CA ARG A 144 -4.08 -28.87 18.37
C ARG A 144 -4.79 -28.51 17.06
N ASP A 145 -5.62 -29.40 16.51
CA ASP A 145 -6.38 -29.19 15.29
C ASP A 145 -7.70 -28.50 15.58
N LEU A 146 -7.98 -27.46 14.80
CA LEU A 146 -9.19 -26.66 14.84
C LEU A 146 -10.14 -27.10 13.73
N PHE A 147 -11.44 -27.09 14.02
CA PHE A 147 -12.50 -27.47 13.11
C PHE A 147 -13.67 -26.50 13.16
N ILE A 148 -14.29 -26.26 12.01
CA ILE A 148 -15.55 -25.56 11.88
C ILE A 148 -16.68 -26.59 11.97
N LYS A 149 -17.63 -26.37 12.87
CA LYS A 149 -18.85 -27.18 12.98
C LYS A 149 -19.82 -26.85 11.85
N HIS A 150 -20.36 -27.84 11.16
CA HIS A 150 -21.38 -27.60 10.13
C HIS A 150 -22.65 -27.03 10.78
N PRO A 151 -23.29 -25.99 10.20
CA PRO A 151 -24.44 -25.34 10.81
C PRO A 151 -25.67 -26.26 10.95
N THR A 152 -25.84 -27.22 10.03
CA THR A 152 -27.05 -28.05 9.96
C THR A 152 -26.78 -29.56 9.96
N GLU A 153 -25.58 -30.00 9.59
CA GLU A 153 -25.30 -31.43 9.34
C GLU A 153 -24.64 -32.00 10.59
N LYS A 154 -25.24 -33.03 11.16
CA LYS A 154 -24.73 -33.63 12.40
C LYS A 154 -23.36 -34.28 12.14
N ASN A 155 -22.44 -34.12 13.08
CA ASN A 155 -21.10 -34.71 13.05
C ASN A 155 -20.24 -34.27 11.85
N HIS A 156 -20.64 -33.26 11.09
CA HIS A 156 -19.84 -32.72 9.99
C HIS A 156 -18.92 -31.62 10.49
N TRP A 157 -17.63 -31.80 10.25
CA TRP A 157 -16.56 -30.93 10.70
C TRP A 157 -15.61 -30.64 9.54
N LYS A 158 -15.36 -29.36 9.29
CA LYS A 158 -14.38 -28.93 8.29
C LYS A 158 -13.09 -28.53 8.99
N TYR A 159 -11.95 -29.02 8.50
CA TYR A 159 -10.65 -28.64 9.04
C TYR A 159 -10.44 -27.12 8.91
N HIS A 160 -9.97 -26.48 9.98
CA HIS A 160 -9.77 -25.03 10.06
C HIS A 160 -8.30 -24.62 10.22
N GLY A 161 -7.43 -25.56 10.62
CA GLY A 161 -6.02 -25.33 10.82
C GLY A 161 -5.56 -25.78 12.20
N ARG A 162 -4.44 -25.24 12.66
CA ARG A 162 -3.83 -25.61 13.94
C ARG A 162 -3.71 -24.43 14.87
N ILE A 163 -4.05 -24.63 16.14
CA ILE A 163 -3.98 -23.59 17.17
C ILE A 163 -2.54 -23.11 17.40
N ASP A 164 -1.55 -23.99 17.24
CA ASP A 164 -0.12 -23.67 17.34
C ASP A 164 0.47 -23.03 16.08
N ASN A 165 -0.33 -22.87 15.01
CA ASN A 165 0.05 -22.11 13.82
C ASN A 165 -0.58 -20.70 13.78
N ILE A 166 -1.42 -20.33 14.76
CA ILE A 166 -1.99 -18.99 14.84
C ILE A 166 -0.87 -17.98 15.10
N ILE A 167 -0.81 -16.95 14.26
CA ILE A 167 0.15 -15.86 14.40
C ILE A 167 -0.41 -14.84 15.38
N VAL A 168 0.39 -14.46 16.37
CA VAL A 168 0.01 -13.41 17.34
C VAL A 168 0.86 -12.17 17.07
N PHE A 169 0.22 -11.08 16.69
CA PHE A 169 0.87 -9.82 16.42
C PHE A 169 1.27 -9.11 17.73
N SER A 170 2.18 -8.13 17.65
CA SER A 170 2.68 -7.39 18.82
C SER A 170 1.61 -6.56 19.54
N ASN A 171 0.49 -6.30 18.88
CA ASN A 171 -0.69 -5.65 19.46
C ASN A 171 -1.70 -6.66 20.07
N GLY A 172 -1.40 -7.96 20.05
CA GLY A 172 -2.24 -9.04 20.58
C GLY A 172 -3.30 -9.55 19.60
N GLU A 173 -3.43 -8.97 18.42
CA GLU A 173 -4.32 -9.46 17.37
C GLU A 173 -3.85 -10.82 16.85
N LYS A 174 -4.81 -11.67 16.49
CA LYS A 174 -4.54 -13.05 16.05
C LYS A 174 -4.92 -13.24 14.59
N LEU A 175 -4.09 -13.98 13.86
CA LEU A 175 -4.34 -14.32 12.47
C LEU A 175 -4.14 -15.82 12.27
N ASN A 176 -5.17 -16.49 11.76
CA ASN A 176 -5.03 -17.82 11.17
C ASN A 176 -4.41 -17.69 9.77
N PRO A 177 -3.18 -18.18 9.55
CA PRO A 177 -2.52 -18.04 8.26
C PRO A 177 -3.05 -18.98 7.18
N LEU A 178 -3.66 -20.12 7.58
CA LEU A 178 -3.95 -21.23 6.68
C LEU A 178 -4.91 -20.85 5.52
N PRO A 179 -6.02 -20.12 5.74
CA PRO A 179 -6.90 -19.73 4.64
C PRO A 179 -6.21 -18.85 3.59
N ILE A 180 -5.24 -18.03 3.99
CA ILE A 180 -4.47 -17.18 3.07
C ILE A 180 -3.49 -18.03 2.27
N GLU A 181 -2.77 -18.94 2.94
CA GLU A 181 -1.80 -19.83 2.31
C GLU A 181 -2.45 -20.75 1.28
N GLU A 182 -3.55 -21.42 1.63
CA GLU A 182 -4.29 -22.30 0.73
C GLU A 182 -4.83 -21.55 -0.50
N ALA A 183 -5.37 -20.34 -0.29
CA ALA A 183 -5.89 -19.52 -1.39
C ALA A 183 -4.78 -19.11 -2.37
N VAL A 184 -3.59 -18.78 -1.87
CA VAL A 184 -2.46 -18.39 -2.71
C VAL A 184 -1.81 -19.60 -3.39
N MET A 185 -1.73 -20.75 -2.71
CA MET A 185 -1.23 -22.00 -3.29
C MET A 185 -2.12 -22.54 -4.41
N GLY A 186 -3.40 -22.15 -4.46
CA GLY A 186 -4.27 -22.45 -5.60
C GLY A 186 -3.80 -21.82 -6.94
N HIS A 187 -2.87 -20.86 -6.92
CA HIS A 187 -2.35 -20.24 -8.13
C HIS A 187 -1.32 -21.13 -8.84
N PRO A 188 -1.43 -21.37 -10.17
CA PRO A 188 -0.61 -22.38 -10.89
C PRO A 188 0.89 -22.08 -10.93
N LYS A 189 1.30 -20.84 -10.64
CA LYS A 189 2.72 -20.44 -10.56
C LYS A 189 3.33 -20.56 -9.17
N ILE A 190 2.55 -20.94 -8.16
CA ILE A 190 2.99 -21.03 -6.76
C ILE A 190 3.04 -22.50 -6.32
N ARG A 191 4.18 -22.90 -5.75
CA ARG A 191 4.39 -24.23 -5.16
C ARG A 191 4.10 -24.25 -3.65
N GLY A 192 4.26 -23.11 -3.00
CA GLY A 192 4.07 -22.98 -1.56
C GLY A 192 3.90 -21.53 -1.15
N ALA A 193 3.11 -21.31 -0.10
CA ALA A 193 2.92 -20.00 0.49
C ALA A 193 3.09 -20.12 2.01
N LEU A 194 3.76 -19.14 2.62
CA LEU A 194 3.95 -19.06 4.06
C LEU A 194 3.72 -17.63 4.54
N VAL A 195 2.62 -17.42 5.25
CA VAL A 195 2.36 -16.20 6.02
C VAL A 195 3.21 -16.23 7.28
N VAL A 196 3.89 -15.13 7.58
CA VAL A 196 4.73 -14.94 8.76
C VAL A 196 4.40 -13.59 9.41
N GLY A 197 4.97 -13.32 10.58
CA GLY A 197 4.75 -12.05 11.27
C GLY A 197 4.43 -12.17 12.75
N ASP A 198 4.75 -13.30 13.37
CA ASP A 198 4.61 -13.44 14.81
C ASP A 198 5.43 -12.35 15.54
N SER A 199 4.81 -11.74 16.53
CA SER A 199 5.36 -10.61 17.29
C SER A 199 5.71 -9.37 16.42
N LYS A 200 5.20 -9.28 15.18
CA LYS A 200 5.25 -8.08 14.32
C LYS A 200 3.89 -7.38 14.32
N LEU A 201 3.80 -6.17 13.75
CA LEU A 201 2.55 -5.36 13.74
C LEU A 201 1.53 -5.79 12.66
N GLN A 202 1.97 -6.54 11.65
CA GLN A 202 1.18 -6.92 10.49
C GLN A 202 1.80 -8.18 9.86
N PRO A 203 1.07 -8.95 9.04
CA PRO A 203 1.60 -10.15 8.40
C PRO A 203 2.48 -9.83 7.18
N ALA A 204 3.36 -10.78 6.86
CA ALA A 204 4.13 -10.86 5.62
C ALA A 204 3.92 -12.22 4.95
N LEU A 205 4.22 -12.31 3.66
CA LEU A 205 3.99 -13.50 2.84
C LEU A 205 5.26 -13.89 2.09
N LEU A 206 5.73 -15.10 2.34
CA LEU A 206 6.78 -15.74 1.56
C LEU A 206 6.13 -16.66 0.53
N LEU A 207 6.54 -16.52 -0.72
CA LEU A 207 6.00 -17.27 -1.85
C LEU A 207 7.09 -18.10 -2.49
N GLU A 208 6.85 -19.41 -2.58
CA GLU A 208 7.70 -20.34 -3.29
C GLU A 208 7.18 -20.54 -4.72
N PRO A 209 7.89 -20.05 -5.76
CA PRO A 209 7.45 -20.20 -7.14
C PRO A 209 7.59 -21.64 -7.64
N MET A 210 6.72 -22.06 -8.56
CA MET A 210 6.90 -23.28 -9.35
C MET A 210 8.13 -23.19 -10.27
N SER A 211 8.41 -22.00 -10.79
CA SER A 211 9.60 -21.69 -11.58
C SER A 211 10.26 -20.44 -11.00
N TYR A 212 11.48 -20.59 -10.48
CA TYR A 212 12.20 -19.50 -9.82
C TYR A 212 12.63 -18.44 -10.85
N PRO A 213 12.31 -17.16 -10.64
CA PRO A 213 12.82 -16.06 -11.44
C PRO A 213 14.35 -16.03 -11.45
N ARG A 214 14.94 -15.70 -12.60
CA ARG A 214 16.40 -15.58 -12.79
C ARG A 214 16.88 -14.14 -12.66
N THR A 215 15.97 -13.18 -12.76
CA THR A 215 16.26 -11.74 -12.69
C THR A 215 15.29 -11.03 -11.75
N GLU A 216 15.70 -9.87 -11.23
CA GLU A 216 14.81 -9.02 -10.42
C GLU A 216 13.56 -8.57 -11.18
N LYS A 217 13.69 -8.36 -12.49
CA LYS A 217 12.57 -7.99 -13.37
C LYS A 217 11.51 -9.10 -13.41
N GLU A 218 11.93 -10.34 -13.65
CA GLU A 218 11.03 -11.50 -13.65
C GLU A 218 10.37 -11.70 -12.26
N ALA A 219 11.11 -11.45 -11.18
CA ALA A 219 10.57 -11.51 -9.82
C ALA A 219 9.49 -10.45 -9.58
N SER A 220 9.72 -9.21 -10.04
CA SER A 220 8.71 -8.14 -9.94
C SER A 220 7.46 -8.46 -10.75
N GLU A 221 7.63 -8.93 -12.00
CA GLU A 221 6.51 -9.30 -12.88
C GLU A 221 5.65 -10.41 -12.25
N LEU A 222 6.27 -11.44 -11.65
CA LEU A 222 5.53 -12.49 -10.95
C LEU A 222 4.77 -11.95 -9.73
N LEU A 223 5.39 -11.09 -8.92
CA LEU A 223 4.73 -10.49 -7.77
C LEU A 223 3.57 -9.55 -8.17
N ASP A 224 3.72 -8.82 -9.27
CA ASP A 224 2.67 -7.94 -9.81
C ASP A 224 1.49 -8.74 -10.38
N GLU A 225 1.77 -9.88 -11.02
CA GLU A 225 0.74 -10.83 -11.47
C GLU A 225 -0.04 -11.44 -10.29
N LEU A 226 0.63 -11.75 -9.18
CA LEU A 226 0.01 -12.35 -8.00
C LEU A 226 -0.71 -11.33 -7.10
N TRP A 227 -0.35 -10.06 -7.18
CA TRP A 227 -0.90 -9.03 -6.29
C TRP A 227 -2.44 -8.90 -6.33
N PRO A 228 -3.14 -8.99 -7.48
CA PRO A 228 -4.60 -9.00 -7.51
C PRO A 228 -5.24 -10.11 -6.67
N LEU A 229 -4.63 -11.30 -6.63
CA LEU A 229 -5.09 -12.41 -5.80
C LEU A 229 -4.93 -12.09 -4.31
N VAL A 230 -3.73 -11.66 -3.90
CA VAL A 230 -3.45 -11.24 -2.50
C VAL A 230 -4.36 -10.08 -2.09
N SER A 231 -4.59 -9.10 -2.97
CA SER A 231 -5.48 -7.97 -2.74
C SER A 231 -6.94 -8.41 -2.55
N THR A 232 -7.37 -9.45 -3.26
CA THR A 232 -8.72 -10.03 -3.08
C THR A 232 -8.84 -10.74 -1.73
N ILE A 233 -7.82 -11.51 -1.33
CA ILE A 233 -7.75 -12.14 0.00
C ILE A 233 -7.73 -11.09 1.12
N ASN A 234 -7.04 -9.96 0.93
CA ASN A 234 -7.05 -8.87 1.91
C ASN A 234 -8.43 -8.28 2.17
N LYS A 235 -9.38 -8.40 1.23
CA LYS A 235 -10.76 -7.89 1.42
C LYS A 235 -11.57 -8.75 2.39
N THR A 236 -11.23 -10.03 2.53
CA THR A 236 -11.90 -10.94 3.47
C THR A 236 -11.29 -10.91 4.87
N ASN A 237 -10.13 -10.26 5.03
CA ASN A 237 -9.42 -10.15 6.30
C ASN A 237 -9.71 -8.81 7.00
N ALA A 238 -9.72 -8.85 8.33
CA ALA A 238 -9.71 -7.65 9.17
C ALA A 238 -8.47 -6.79 8.88
N GLY A 239 -8.52 -5.49 9.21
CA GLY A 239 -7.46 -4.53 8.86
C GLY A 239 -6.05 -4.98 9.26
N TYR A 240 -5.91 -5.58 10.44
CA TYR A 240 -4.63 -6.08 10.98
C TYR A 240 -4.11 -7.33 10.24
N GLY A 241 -4.98 -8.11 9.59
CA GLY A 241 -4.62 -9.33 8.85
C GLY A 241 -4.33 -9.10 7.37
N ARG A 242 -4.36 -7.85 6.89
CA ARG A 242 -4.09 -7.53 5.49
C ARG A 242 -2.58 -7.50 5.22
N ILE A 243 -2.18 -8.17 4.14
CA ILE A 243 -0.79 -8.28 3.71
C ILE A 243 -0.45 -7.10 2.79
N SER A 244 0.54 -6.30 3.17
CA SER A 244 1.05 -5.21 2.32
C SER A 244 1.85 -5.75 1.13
N ARG A 245 1.76 -5.12 -0.04
CA ARG A 245 2.53 -5.49 -1.26
C ARG A 245 4.04 -5.55 -1.01
N ARG A 246 4.53 -4.71 -0.09
CA ARG A 246 5.95 -4.63 0.30
C ARG A 246 6.37 -5.73 1.26
N LEU A 247 5.42 -6.38 1.90
CA LEU A 247 5.64 -7.53 2.78
C LEU A 247 5.35 -8.84 2.05
N VAL A 248 5.51 -8.86 0.73
CA VAL A 248 5.44 -10.08 -0.09
C VAL A 248 6.82 -10.30 -0.72
N ALA A 249 7.41 -11.46 -0.47
CA ALA A 249 8.72 -11.83 -1.01
C ALA A 249 8.69 -13.21 -1.64
N LEU A 250 9.58 -13.43 -2.61
CA LEU A 250 9.78 -14.74 -3.22
C LEU A 250 10.91 -15.51 -2.51
N CYS A 251 10.70 -16.79 -2.29
CA CYS A 251 11.75 -17.74 -1.92
C CYS A 251 12.74 -17.94 -3.07
N ILE A 252 14.00 -18.21 -2.75
CA ILE A 252 15.06 -18.47 -3.75
C ILE A 252 15.28 -19.96 -3.97
N SER A 253 15.76 -20.36 -5.16
CA SER A 253 15.91 -21.76 -5.54
C SER A 253 16.91 -22.54 -4.68
N GLN A 254 17.88 -21.86 -4.08
CA GLN A 254 18.89 -22.45 -3.20
C GLN A 254 18.32 -22.77 -1.81
N LYS A 255 17.15 -22.23 -1.47
CA LYS A 255 16.56 -22.28 -0.14
C LYS A 255 15.06 -22.58 -0.23
N PRO A 256 14.60 -23.64 -0.91
CA PRO A 256 13.17 -23.96 -0.96
C PRO A 256 12.57 -24.08 0.46
N LEU A 257 11.26 -23.88 0.58
CA LEU A 257 10.58 -24.04 1.86
C LEU A 257 10.78 -25.48 2.37
N PRO A 258 11.22 -25.68 3.62
CA PRO A 258 11.43 -27.00 4.16
C PRO A 258 10.09 -27.73 4.27
N ARG A 259 10.06 -29.01 3.90
CA ARG A 259 8.86 -29.85 3.93
C ARG A 259 9.08 -31.09 4.79
N LEU A 260 7.98 -31.64 5.31
CA LEU A 260 7.92 -32.93 6.01
C LEU A 260 7.79 -34.07 4.99
N ASP A 261 7.81 -35.32 5.45
CA ASP A 261 7.76 -36.53 4.59
C ASP A 261 6.51 -36.60 3.67
N LYS A 262 5.45 -35.85 4.00
CA LYS A 262 4.21 -35.74 3.21
C LYS A 262 4.16 -34.54 2.27
N ASP A 263 5.31 -33.89 2.03
CA ASP A 263 5.44 -32.67 1.21
C ASP A 263 4.76 -31.42 1.82
N THR A 264 4.30 -31.49 3.07
CA THR A 264 3.72 -30.35 3.81
C THR A 264 4.80 -29.40 4.31
N ILE A 265 4.60 -28.08 4.20
CA ILE A 265 5.57 -27.06 4.65
C ILE A 265 5.77 -27.15 6.16
N ASN A 266 7.02 -27.27 6.60
CA ASN A 266 7.41 -27.20 8.00
C ASN A 266 7.58 -25.73 8.40
N ARG A 267 6.49 -25.10 8.88
CA ARG A 267 6.44 -23.68 9.28
C ARG A 267 7.57 -23.28 10.22
N ASN A 268 7.74 -23.97 11.34
CA ASN A 268 8.72 -23.58 12.37
C ASN A 268 10.13 -23.57 11.77
N ARG A 269 10.50 -24.64 11.08
CA ARG A 269 11.79 -24.72 10.39
C ARG A 269 11.92 -23.68 9.28
N ALA A 270 10.84 -23.37 8.57
CA ALA A 270 10.85 -22.35 7.52
C ALA A 270 11.11 -20.96 8.10
N VAL A 271 10.42 -20.58 9.19
CA VAL A 271 10.63 -19.31 9.90
C VAL A 271 12.06 -19.20 10.41
N ASP A 272 12.60 -20.26 11.02
CA ASP A 272 13.99 -20.27 11.50
C ASP A 272 14.99 -20.05 10.35
N ILE A 273 14.82 -20.83 9.28
CA ILE A 273 15.70 -20.78 8.11
C ILE A 273 15.62 -19.40 7.43
N TYR A 274 14.43 -18.81 7.32
CA TYR A 274 14.17 -17.52 6.65
C TYR A 274 14.23 -16.29 7.58
N SER A 275 14.64 -16.45 8.83
CA SER A 275 14.59 -15.38 9.84
C SER A 275 15.25 -14.07 9.37
N THR A 276 16.44 -14.15 8.77
CA THR A 276 17.16 -12.99 8.21
C THR A 276 16.37 -12.29 7.11
N GLU A 277 15.84 -13.03 6.13
CA GLU A 277 15.07 -12.45 5.02
C GLU A 277 13.74 -11.87 5.48
N ILE A 278 13.09 -12.50 6.47
CA ILE A 278 11.88 -11.97 7.09
C ILE A 278 12.18 -10.64 7.76
N ASP A 279 13.26 -10.54 8.55
CA ASP A 279 13.63 -9.29 9.20
C ASP A 279 13.99 -8.19 8.20
N GLN A 280 14.72 -8.53 7.13
CA GLN A 280 15.01 -7.59 6.03
C GLN A 280 13.74 -7.12 5.31
N LEU A 281 12.77 -8.03 5.12
CA LEU A 281 11.49 -7.70 4.51
C LEU A 281 10.73 -6.68 5.36
N TYR A 282 10.68 -6.87 6.68
CA TYR A 282 10.07 -5.89 7.58
C TYR A 282 10.83 -4.57 7.64
N GLN A 283 12.16 -4.58 7.66
CA GLN A 283 12.99 -3.36 7.65
C GLN A 283 12.75 -2.53 6.38
N SER A 284 12.82 -3.17 5.21
CA SER A 284 12.58 -2.49 3.92
C SER A 284 11.15 -1.96 3.76
N ALA A 285 10.18 -2.55 4.46
CA ALA A 285 8.81 -2.05 4.49
C ALA A 285 8.63 -0.81 5.38
N THR A 286 9.45 -0.65 6.43
CA THR A 286 9.46 0.54 7.32
C THR A 286 10.29 1.71 6.81
N ASP A 287 11.09 1.47 5.77
CA ASP A 287 11.97 2.41 5.08
C ASP A 287 11.21 3.38 4.15
N LEU A 288 10.09 3.95 4.62
CA LEU A 288 9.28 4.92 3.88
C LEU A 288 9.45 6.33 4.45
N PRO A 289 9.89 7.31 3.65
CA PRO A 289 9.93 8.68 4.12
C PRO A 289 8.50 9.24 4.25
N VAL A 290 8.23 9.95 5.34
CA VAL A 290 7.04 10.79 5.49
C VAL A 290 7.37 12.17 4.95
N ILE A 291 6.64 12.60 3.92
CA ILE A 291 6.82 13.90 3.28
C ILE A 291 5.68 14.84 3.65
N LEU A 292 5.99 15.96 4.28
CA LEU A 292 5.03 17.04 4.55
C LEU A 292 5.20 18.17 3.55
N ILE A 293 4.12 18.50 2.84
CA ILE A 293 4.05 19.68 1.99
C ILE A 293 3.63 20.90 2.83
N SER A 294 4.61 21.76 3.08
CA SER A 294 4.46 22.98 3.86
C SER A 294 4.51 24.22 2.97
N SER A 295 4.57 25.40 3.58
CA SER A 295 4.70 26.69 2.90
C SER A 295 5.95 27.39 3.35
N VAL A 296 6.56 28.16 2.43
CA VAL A 296 7.65 29.10 2.80
C VAL A 296 7.22 30.09 3.88
N LEU A 297 5.92 30.40 4.00
CA LEU A 297 5.39 31.27 5.05
C LEU A 297 5.57 30.70 6.47
N ALA A 298 5.78 29.38 6.62
CA ALA A 298 6.10 28.77 7.92
C ALA A 298 7.49 29.20 8.47
N ALA A 299 8.33 29.77 7.61
CA ALA A 299 9.71 30.17 7.93
C ALA A 299 9.91 31.69 8.01
N ILE A 300 8.83 32.50 7.93
CA ILE A 300 8.92 33.97 7.83
C ILE A 300 8.11 34.61 8.96
N GLY A 301 8.76 35.39 9.81
CA GLY A 301 8.10 36.17 10.86
C GLY A 301 8.62 37.60 11.00
N PRO A 302 7.85 38.51 11.63
CA PRO A 302 8.11 39.94 11.65
C PRO A 302 9.13 40.35 12.73
N GLU A 303 9.52 39.46 13.64
CA GLU A 303 10.46 39.78 14.72
C GLU A 303 11.91 39.72 14.24
N ALA A 304 12.45 40.92 14.03
CA ALA A 304 13.86 41.20 14.20
C ALA A 304 14.16 41.24 15.71
N ALA A 305 14.72 40.18 16.27
CA ALA A 305 15.42 40.25 17.54
C ALA A 305 16.54 39.20 17.59
N GLY A 306 17.77 39.69 17.76
CA GLY A 306 18.92 39.07 18.42
C GLY A 306 19.22 37.58 18.20
N VAL A 307 20.47 37.32 17.77
CA VAL A 307 21.41 36.39 18.41
C VAL A 307 20.78 35.25 19.23
N ASP A 308 20.96 34.03 18.73
CA ASP A 308 20.70 32.73 19.38
C ASP A 308 19.23 32.28 19.53
N GLY A 309 18.76 31.48 18.56
CA GLY A 309 17.89 30.33 18.85
C GLY A 309 16.39 30.44 18.54
N ASP A 310 15.80 31.63 18.43
CA ASP A 310 14.35 31.75 18.19
C ASP A 310 14.00 31.95 16.71
N ASN A 311 13.38 30.93 16.12
CA ASN A 311 12.84 30.98 14.76
C ASN A 311 11.64 31.95 14.77
N PRO A 312 11.64 33.02 13.95
CA PRO A 312 10.62 34.07 14.02
C PRO A 312 9.23 33.47 13.73
N LEU A 313 8.26 33.74 14.60
CA LEU A 313 6.90 33.19 14.45
C LEU A 313 6.22 33.74 13.19
N PRO A 314 5.52 32.89 12.39
CA PRO A 314 4.81 33.34 11.21
C PRO A 314 3.78 34.43 11.49
N THR A 315 3.65 35.39 10.57
CA THR A 315 2.69 36.51 10.69
C THR A 315 1.24 36.10 10.42
N THR A 316 1.03 35.02 9.67
CA THR A 316 -0.30 34.59 9.20
C THR A 316 -0.75 33.33 9.91
N GLY A 317 -2.06 33.20 10.16
CA GLY A 317 -2.63 31.97 10.73
C GLY A 317 -2.33 30.73 9.88
N TYR A 318 -2.29 30.88 8.55
CA TYR A 318 -1.85 29.83 7.64
C TYR A 318 -0.38 29.43 7.85
N GLY A 319 0.55 30.39 7.90
CA GLY A 319 1.96 30.13 8.19
C GLY A 319 2.16 29.45 9.55
N CYS A 320 1.46 29.91 10.59
CA CYS A 320 1.47 29.29 11.92
C CYS A 320 0.97 27.84 11.88
N SER A 321 -0.14 27.57 11.18
CA SER A 321 -0.68 26.21 11.06
C SER A 321 0.31 25.25 10.39
N LYS A 322 1.03 25.73 9.36
CA LYS A 322 2.08 24.98 8.68
C LYS A 322 3.27 24.72 9.59
N LEU A 323 3.74 25.73 10.33
CA LEU A 323 4.85 25.57 11.28
C LEU A 323 4.50 24.57 12.40
N ILE A 324 3.26 24.57 12.91
CA ILE A 324 2.82 23.58 13.91
C ILE A 324 2.90 22.16 13.33
N ALA A 325 2.40 21.95 12.11
CA ALA A 325 2.48 20.65 11.44
C ALA A 325 3.93 20.19 11.22
N GLU A 326 4.82 21.11 10.83
CA GLU A 326 6.26 20.85 10.71
C GLU A 326 6.87 20.41 12.04
N ARG A 327 6.59 21.14 13.13
CA ARG A 327 7.12 20.81 14.46
C ARG A 327 6.60 19.48 14.97
N ILE A 328 5.33 19.16 14.78
CA ILE A 328 4.78 17.84 15.15
C ILE A 328 5.53 16.73 14.40
N LEU A 329 5.71 16.88 13.08
CA LEU A 329 6.42 15.87 12.31
C LEU A 329 7.88 15.74 12.75
N MET A 330 8.60 16.86 12.91
CA MET A 330 10.01 16.84 13.31
C MET A 330 10.21 16.36 14.74
N GLU A 331 9.28 16.62 15.67
CA GLU A 331 9.35 16.07 17.02
C GLU A 331 9.16 14.55 17.00
N THR A 332 8.27 14.01 16.14
CA THR A 332 8.18 12.56 15.98
C THR A 332 9.47 11.94 15.40
N ALA A 333 10.40 12.73 14.84
CA ALA A 333 11.73 12.25 14.46
C ALA A 333 12.59 11.84 15.66
N THR A 334 12.43 12.48 16.82
CA THR A 334 13.19 12.12 18.03
C THR A 334 12.75 10.78 18.62
N ALA A 335 11.50 10.38 18.36
CA ALA A 335 10.89 9.15 18.88
C ALA A 335 10.82 7.99 17.88
N SER A 336 11.16 8.21 16.59
CA SER A 336 10.98 7.22 15.54
C SER A 336 12.05 7.34 14.45
N SER A 337 12.61 6.19 14.04
CA SER A 337 13.58 6.07 12.95
C SER A 337 12.97 6.24 11.55
N VAL A 338 11.68 6.57 11.44
CA VAL A 338 11.03 6.86 10.16
C VAL A 338 11.60 8.17 9.59
N PRO A 339 12.17 8.15 8.37
CA PRO A 339 12.70 9.32 7.68
C PRO A 339 11.61 10.34 7.40
N LYS A 340 11.91 11.63 7.56
CA LYS A 340 10.91 12.70 7.50
C LYS A 340 11.46 13.91 6.77
N ALA A 341 10.77 14.37 5.74
CA ALA A 341 11.12 15.59 5.04
C ALA A 341 9.96 16.58 5.00
N VAL A 342 10.29 17.86 5.11
CA VAL A 342 9.37 18.98 4.96
C VAL A 342 9.75 19.74 3.71
N ILE A 343 8.83 19.84 2.76
CA ILE A 343 9.00 20.62 1.53
C ILE A 343 8.21 21.91 1.67
N ARG A 344 8.89 23.04 1.89
CA ARG A 344 8.31 24.37 1.96
C ARG A 344 8.11 24.92 0.56
N VAL A 345 6.86 24.94 0.11
CA VAL A 345 6.51 25.38 -1.24
C VAL A 345 6.27 26.88 -1.28
N GLY A 346 6.85 27.55 -2.28
CA GLY A 346 6.60 28.93 -2.63
C GLY A 346 5.25 29.13 -3.33
N GLN A 347 5.13 30.21 -4.10
CA GLN A 347 3.93 30.44 -4.90
C GLN A 347 3.85 29.43 -6.05
N ILE A 348 2.74 28.69 -6.10
CA ILE A 348 2.42 27.78 -7.19
C ILE A 348 1.65 28.55 -8.28
N ALA A 349 1.95 28.24 -9.53
CA ALA A 349 1.31 28.81 -10.71
C ALA A 349 0.71 27.72 -11.60
N GLY A 350 0.06 28.15 -12.69
CA GLY A 350 -0.56 27.24 -13.65
C GLY A 350 0.43 26.25 -14.26
N SER A 351 -0.12 25.14 -14.75
CA SER A 351 0.69 24.08 -15.37
C SER A 351 1.42 24.59 -16.61
N GLU A 352 2.65 24.12 -16.81
CA GLU A 352 3.40 24.36 -18.04
C GLU A 352 3.11 23.33 -19.13
N THR A 353 2.64 22.13 -18.76
CA THR A 353 2.25 21.06 -19.67
C THR A 353 0.77 21.17 -20.08
N GLU A 354 0.35 20.42 -21.10
CA GLU A 354 -1.05 20.32 -21.53
C GLU A 354 -1.78 19.13 -20.89
N GLY A 355 -1.15 18.43 -19.93
CA GLY A 355 -1.75 17.30 -19.20
C GLY A 355 -2.32 16.17 -20.07
N ILE A 356 -2.99 15.21 -19.40
CA ILE A 356 -3.82 14.19 -20.05
C ILE A 356 -5.25 14.77 -20.04
N ASN A 357 -5.83 15.04 -21.21
CA ASN A 357 -7.13 15.73 -21.45
C ASN A 357 -7.11 17.27 -21.61
N GLY A 358 -6.02 17.87 -22.12
CA GLY A 358 -6.00 19.30 -22.51
C GLY A 358 -5.60 20.28 -21.40
N GLY A 359 -5.25 19.77 -20.22
CA GLY A 359 -4.50 20.48 -19.20
C GLY A 359 -5.38 21.09 -18.12
N GLY A 360 -4.85 21.21 -16.90
CA GLY A 360 -5.55 21.85 -15.80
C GLY A 360 -5.47 23.38 -15.91
N ILE A 361 -6.61 24.06 -15.81
CA ILE A 361 -6.67 25.52 -15.71
C ILE A 361 -6.48 25.91 -14.24
N TRP A 362 -5.48 26.75 -13.96
CA TRP A 362 -5.29 27.27 -12.60
C TRP A 362 -6.49 28.12 -12.17
N SER A 363 -6.87 28.03 -10.89
CA SER A 363 -8.10 28.66 -10.39
C SER A 363 -8.16 30.15 -10.72
N LYS A 364 -9.24 30.57 -11.40
CA LYS A 364 -9.51 31.98 -11.73
C LYS A 364 -9.76 32.86 -10.49
N GLN A 365 -9.93 32.26 -9.32
CA GLN A 365 -10.20 32.95 -8.06
C GLN A 365 -8.93 33.31 -7.28
N GLU A 366 -7.77 32.87 -7.76
CA GLU A 366 -6.46 33.25 -7.19
C GLU A 366 -6.13 34.71 -7.47
N TRP A 367 -5.17 35.26 -6.72
CA TRP A 367 -4.88 36.69 -6.76
C TRP A 367 -4.36 37.18 -8.12
N VAL A 368 -3.48 36.41 -8.79
CA VAL A 368 -2.95 36.77 -10.13
C VAL A 368 -4.04 36.75 -11.22
N PRO A 369 -4.81 35.66 -11.41
CA PRO A 369 -5.90 35.66 -12.38
C PRO A 369 -6.97 36.70 -12.06
N SER A 370 -7.17 37.02 -10.77
CA SER A 370 -8.10 38.09 -10.37
C SER A 370 -7.65 39.45 -10.87
N ILE A 371 -6.35 39.81 -10.73
CA ILE A 371 -5.80 41.05 -11.29
C ILE A 371 -6.05 41.11 -12.80
N ILE A 372 -5.70 40.04 -13.53
CA ILE A 372 -5.83 40.00 -15.00
C ILE A 372 -7.30 40.05 -15.42
N GLY A 373 -8.16 39.22 -14.83
CA GLY A 373 -9.58 39.15 -15.14
C GLY A 373 -10.28 40.49 -14.90
N SER A 374 -10.03 41.15 -13.77
CA SER A 374 -10.57 42.48 -13.48
C SER A 374 -10.08 43.54 -14.46
N SER A 375 -8.78 43.52 -14.77
CA SER A 375 -8.16 44.44 -15.74
C SER A 375 -8.81 44.31 -17.12
N VAL A 376 -9.06 43.07 -17.56
CA VAL A 376 -9.57 42.74 -18.90
C VAL A 376 -11.09 42.90 -19.02
N GLN A 377 -11.84 42.62 -17.95
CA GLN A 377 -13.31 42.55 -17.99
C GLN A 377 -13.98 43.82 -17.46
N SER A 378 -13.31 44.59 -16.59
CA SER A 378 -13.93 45.73 -15.89
C SER A 378 -13.14 47.02 -15.99
N LEU A 379 -11.82 47.00 -15.82
CA LEU A 379 -11.04 48.23 -15.61
C LEU A 379 -10.44 48.80 -16.91
N GLY A 380 -10.10 47.94 -17.87
CA GLY A 380 -9.41 48.32 -19.10
C GLY A 380 -7.95 48.75 -18.91
N VAL A 381 -7.40 48.60 -17.71
CA VAL A 381 -6.01 48.92 -17.32
C VAL A 381 -5.43 47.81 -16.45
N LEU A 382 -4.16 47.51 -16.62
CA LEU A 382 -3.41 46.47 -15.88
C LEU A 382 -2.33 47.14 -15.02
N PRO A 383 -1.97 46.61 -13.83
CA PRO A 383 -0.87 47.20 -13.08
C PRO A 383 0.47 46.87 -13.73
N ARG A 384 1.36 47.86 -13.81
CA ARG A 384 2.73 47.78 -14.35
C ARG A 384 3.66 47.00 -13.45
N ASP A 385 3.46 47.07 -12.14
CA ASP A 385 4.18 46.36 -11.10
C ASP A 385 3.18 45.87 -10.04
N THR A 386 3.63 45.08 -9.07
CA THR A 386 2.78 44.60 -7.97
C THR A 386 3.38 44.95 -6.61
N GLY A 387 3.99 46.13 -6.50
CA GLY A 387 4.65 46.60 -5.28
C GLY A 387 5.69 45.60 -4.77
N ALA A 388 5.61 45.25 -3.48
CA ALA A 388 6.48 44.24 -2.85
C ALA A 388 6.43 42.88 -3.59
N MET A 389 5.32 42.53 -4.24
CA MET A 389 5.21 41.24 -4.95
C MET A 389 5.82 41.23 -6.35
N ASN A 390 6.53 42.31 -6.77
CA ASN A 390 7.02 42.44 -8.15
C ASN A 390 8.03 41.36 -8.57
N THR A 391 8.79 40.79 -7.63
CA THR A 391 9.71 39.68 -7.92
C THR A 391 8.96 38.35 -8.01
N ILE A 392 9.07 37.68 -9.15
CA ILE A 392 8.37 36.43 -9.44
C ILE A 392 9.33 35.24 -9.37
N GLN A 393 9.04 34.33 -8.45
CA GLN A 393 9.72 33.04 -8.26
C GLN A 393 8.75 31.86 -8.26
N TRP A 394 7.68 31.99 -9.05
CA TRP A 394 6.60 31.00 -9.05
C TRP A 394 7.05 29.71 -9.74
N LEU A 395 6.45 28.60 -9.31
CA LEU A 395 6.65 27.28 -9.91
C LEU A 395 5.34 26.76 -10.51
N PRO A 396 5.36 26.28 -11.77
CA PRO A 396 4.23 25.52 -12.31
C PRO A 396 3.87 24.31 -11.44
N VAL A 397 2.58 24.03 -11.26
CA VAL A 397 2.09 22.95 -10.37
C VAL A 397 2.65 21.57 -10.71
N ASP A 398 2.82 21.28 -12.01
CA ASP A 398 3.42 20.05 -12.52
C ASP A 398 4.92 19.96 -12.17
N ARG A 399 5.64 21.08 -12.19
CA ARG A 399 7.02 21.12 -11.67
C ARG A 399 7.06 20.88 -10.18
N VAL A 400 6.17 21.51 -9.40
CA VAL A 400 6.08 21.28 -7.95
C VAL A 400 5.84 19.80 -7.66
N ALA A 401 4.91 19.15 -8.37
CA ALA A 401 4.65 17.73 -8.21
C ALA A 401 5.89 16.87 -8.49
N SER A 402 6.61 17.13 -9.60
CA SER A 402 7.85 16.43 -9.92
C SER A 402 8.95 16.66 -8.88
N ILE A 403 9.11 17.89 -8.38
CA ILE A 403 10.09 18.21 -7.31
C ILE A 403 9.77 17.44 -6.02
N VAL A 404 8.49 17.26 -5.69
CA VAL A 404 8.09 16.44 -4.53
C VAL A 404 8.49 14.99 -4.72
N LEU A 405 8.30 14.43 -5.92
CA LEU A 405 8.69 13.04 -6.23
C LEU A 405 10.21 12.85 -6.23
N ASP A 406 10.95 13.86 -6.70
CA ASP A 406 12.40 13.91 -6.68
C ASP A 406 12.94 13.86 -5.25
N VAL A 407 12.48 14.77 -4.40
CA VAL A 407 12.88 14.84 -2.97
C VAL A 407 12.46 13.57 -2.22
N ALA A 408 11.30 12.99 -2.56
CA ALA A 408 10.82 11.76 -1.96
C ALA A 408 11.59 10.50 -2.41
N GLY A 409 12.57 10.62 -3.31
CA GLY A 409 13.33 9.49 -3.83
C GLY A 409 12.50 8.54 -4.70
N VAL A 410 11.40 9.05 -5.28
CA VAL A 410 10.52 8.29 -6.19
C VAL A 410 11.01 8.39 -7.62
N SER A 411 11.37 9.59 -8.07
CA SER A 411 11.90 9.82 -9.42
C SER A 411 13.28 9.16 -9.62
N TYR A 412 14.06 9.07 -8.55
CA TYR A 412 15.40 8.48 -8.53
C TYR A 412 15.68 7.84 -7.18
N LYS A 413 16.52 6.79 -7.18
CA LYS A 413 16.89 6.05 -5.98
C LYS A 413 17.78 6.90 -5.08
N THR A 414 17.16 7.64 -4.17
CA THR A 414 17.84 8.46 -3.16
C THR A 414 18.02 7.65 -1.88
N PRO A 415 19.23 7.58 -1.29
CA PRO A 415 19.42 6.98 0.02
C PRO A 415 18.50 7.64 1.03
N ILE A 416 17.77 6.82 1.80
CA ILE A 416 16.75 7.29 2.73
C ILE A 416 17.27 8.31 3.75
N ALA A 417 18.51 8.14 4.21
CA ALA A 417 19.19 9.08 5.11
C ALA A 417 19.38 10.49 4.52
N GLN A 418 19.20 10.67 3.21
CA GLN A 418 19.22 11.97 2.53
C GLN A 418 17.83 12.61 2.43
N ILE A 419 16.77 11.83 2.67
CA ILE A 419 15.37 12.27 2.66
C ILE A 419 14.96 12.69 4.08
N GLU A 420 15.68 13.67 4.63
CA GLU A 420 15.48 14.14 6.00
C GLU A 420 15.56 15.66 6.12
N GLY A 421 14.69 16.29 6.92
CA GLY A 421 14.78 17.71 7.24
C GLY A 421 14.06 18.61 6.22
N TYR A 422 14.53 19.84 6.05
CA TYR A 422 13.82 20.87 5.30
C TYR A 422 14.35 21.02 3.87
N PHE A 423 13.42 21.23 2.93
CA PHE A 423 13.63 21.53 1.51
C PHE A 423 12.78 22.73 1.11
N TYR A 424 13.26 23.53 0.15
CA TYR A 424 12.56 24.72 -0.35
C TYR A 424 12.24 24.56 -1.83
N CYS A 425 10.95 24.51 -2.13
CA CYS A 425 10.43 24.39 -3.49
C CYS A 425 10.02 25.80 -3.97
N VAL A 426 11.02 26.56 -4.42
CA VAL A 426 10.90 27.94 -4.92
C VAL A 426 11.76 28.08 -6.18
N ASN A 427 11.31 28.82 -7.19
CA ASN A 427 12.07 28.95 -8.43
C ASN A 427 13.40 29.72 -8.20
N PRO A 428 14.58 29.12 -8.51
CA PRO A 428 15.86 29.81 -8.41
C PRO A 428 16.01 30.94 -9.44
N HIS A 429 15.27 30.87 -10.55
CA HIS A 429 15.34 31.85 -11.63
C HIS A 429 14.18 32.84 -11.54
N LYS A 430 14.53 34.11 -11.30
CA LYS A 430 13.57 35.19 -11.05
C LYS A 430 13.16 35.86 -12.38
N THR A 431 11.92 36.31 -12.45
CA THR A 431 11.44 37.34 -13.40
C THR A 431 10.71 38.43 -12.61
N THR A 432 10.16 39.44 -13.29
CA THR A 432 9.35 40.49 -12.64
C THR A 432 7.94 40.53 -13.21
N TRP A 433 6.98 40.97 -12.38
CA TRP A 433 5.64 41.28 -12.87
C TRP A 433 5.70 42.32 -13.98
N THR A 434 6.56 43.34 -13.86
CA THR A 434 6.77 44.34 -14.91
C THR A 434 7.06 43.74 -16.28
N ASN A 435 7.89 42.70 -16.36
CA ASN A 435 8.16 42.02 -17.63
C ASN A 435 6.94 41.25 -18.14
N LEU A 436 6.22 40.56 -17.25
CA LEU A 436 5.04 39.76 -17.63
C LEU A 436 3.82 40.64 -17.97
N ALA A 437 3.65 41.79 -17.31
CA ALA A 437 2.56 42.74 -17.53
C ALA A 437 2.53 43.25 -18.97
N VAL A 438 3.71 43.50 -19.55
CA VAL A 438 3.84 43.87 -20.97
C VAL A 438 3.29 42.76 -21.86
N SER A 439 3.62 41.50 -21.59
CA SER A 439 3.15 40.35 -22.37
C SER A 439 1.65 40.11 -22.20
N ILE A 440 1.10 40.31 -20.99
CA ILE A 440 -0.34 40.23 -20.72
C ILE A 440 -1.08 41.32 -21.50
N ALA A 441 -0.60 42.56 -21.45
CA ALA A 441 -1.18 43.67 -22.20
C ALA A 441 -1.14 43.43 -23.72
N GLN A 442 -0.03 42.91 -24.24
CA GLN A 442 0.09 42.53 -25.66
C GLN A 442 -0.90 41.42 -26.03
N TYR A 443 -1.06 40.40 -25.19
CA TYR A 443 -1.98 39.28 -25.44
C TYR A 443 -3.45 39.72 -25.54
N TYR A 444 -3.92 40.55 -24.60
CA TYR A 444 -5.31 41.01 -24.58
C TYR A 444 -5.59 42.24 -25.48
N GLY A 445 -4.55 42.88 -26.00
CA GLY A 445 -4.64 43.98 -26.96
C GLY A 445 -5.55 45.12 -26.47
N GLN A 446 -6.54 45.50 -27.28
CA GLN A 446 -7.43 46.65 -27.02
C GLN A 446 -8.27 46.53 -25.73
N ARG A 447 -8.32 45.35 -25.10
CA ARG A 447 -8.99 45.15 -23.80
C ARG A 447 -8.15 45.70 -22.64
N ILE A 448 -6.84 45.87 -22.82
CA ILE A 448 -5.94 46.55 -21.87
C ILE A 448 -5.36 47.77 -22.58
N ARG A 449 -5.86 48.95 -22.22
CA ARG A 449 -5.54 50.22 -22.90
C ARG A 449 -4.28 50.90 -22.34
N GLY A 450 -3.84 50.50 -21.15
CA GLY A 450 -2.69 51.10 -20.50
C GLY A 450 -2.20 50.30 -19.28
N LEU A 451 -0.97 50.60 -18.88
CA LEU A 451 -0.35 50.11 -17.66
C LEU A 451 -0.24 51.25 -16.64
N LEU A 452 -0.82 51.06 -15.47
CA LEU A 452 -0.77 52.00 -14.35
C LEU A 452 0.20 51.51 -13.28
N ASP A 453 0.78 52.41 -12.49
CA ASP A 453 1.59 51.99 -11.35
C ASP A 453 0.67 51.32 -10.30
N TRP A 454 1.24 50.47 -9.43
CA TRP A 454 0.45 49.61 -8.53
C TRP A 454 -0.59 50.36 -7.68
N GLU A 455 -0.20 51.49 -7.09
CA GLU A 455 -1.07 52.33 -6.25
C GLU A 455 -2.22 52.93 -7.07
N GLU A 456 -1.93 53.46 -8.26
CA GLU A 456 -2.94 54.03 -9.17
C GLU A 456 -3.94 52.97 -9.61
N TRP A 457 -3.47 51.76 -9.92
CA TRP A 457 -4.35 50.65 -10.29
C TRP A 457 -5.28 50.25 -9.13
N LEU A 458 -4.80 50.28 -7.89
CA LEU A 458 -5.62 50.00 -6.71
C LEU A 458 -6.68 51.07 -6.45
N GLU A 459 -6.38 52.35 -6.70
CA GLU A 459 -7.41 53.40 -6.66
C GLU A 459 -8.51 53.16 -7.69
N VAL A 460 -8.14 52.73 -8.91
CA VAL A 460 -9.10 52.39 -9.96
C VAL A 460 -9.92 51.16 -9.57
N LEU A 461 -9.30 50.15 -8.97
CA LEU A 461 -9.98 48.96 -8.47
C LEU A 461 -10.99 49.31 -7.36
N GLU A 462 -10.60 50.14 -6.39
CA GLU A 462 -11.46 50.59 -5.28
C GLU A 462 -12.65 51.41 -5.79
N LYS A 463 -12.44 52.38 -6.69
CA LYS A 463 -13.54 53.12 -7.32
C LYS A 463 -14.50 52.20 -8.09
N SER A 464 -14.00 51.09 -8.65
CA SER A 464 -14.86 50.12 -9.36
C SER A 464 -15.72 49.28 -8.41
N SER A 465 -15.28 49.06 -7.17
CA SER A 465 -16.01 48.25 -6.18
C SER A 465 -17.16 49.04 -5.52
N GLU A 466 -16.98 50.35 -5.32
CA GLU A 466 -17.99 51.26 -4.78
C GLU A 466 -19.22 51.42 -5.68
N ASN A 467 -19.05 51.25 -6.99
CA ASN A 467 -20.10 51.43 -8.00
C ASN A 467 -21.02 50.19 -8.19
N GLY A 468 -21.01 49.22 -7.28
CA GLY A 468 -21.96 48.11 -7.27
C GLY A 468 -21.71 46.98 -8.28
N LEU A 469 -20.54 46.94 -8.91
CA LEU A 469 -20.13 45.83 -9.79
C LEU A 469 -19.68 44.63 -8.95
N GLY A 470 -20.64 43.87 -8.39
CA GLY A 470 -20.40 42.60 -7.69
C GLY A 470 -19.74 41.47 -8.52
N GLY A 471 -19.25 41.78 -9.73
CA GLY A 471 -18.59 40.88 -10.66
C GLY A 471 -17.07 41.05 -10.80
N ASN A 472 -16.43 42.02 -10.11
CA ASN A 472 -14.99 42.25 -10.20
C ASN A 472 -14.22 41.26 -9.27
N PRO A 473 -13.45 40.27 -9.80
CA PRO A 473 -12.78 39.27 -8.96
C PRO A 473 -11.69 39.86 -8.05
N ALA A 474 -10.85 40.78 -8.56
CA ALA A 474 -9.82 41.45 -7.76
C ALA A 474 -10.38 42.30 -6.62
N ALA A 475 -11.59 42.86 -6.74
CA ALA A 475 -12.18 43.69 -5.70
C ALA A 475 -12.39 42.91 -4.38
N LYS A 476 -12.58 41.58 -4.46
CA LYS A 476 -12.69 40.70 -3.29
C LYS A 476 -11.37 40.56 -2.52
N LEU A 477 -10.25 40.93 -3.14
CA LEU A 477 -8.89 40.83 -2.62
C LEU A 477 -8.28 42.21 -2.36
N LEU A 478 -9.08 43.28 -2.35
CA LEU A 478 -8.59 44.66 -2.20
C LEU A 478 -7.79 44.85 -0.90
N ASP A 479 -8.29 44.35 0.23
CA ASP A 479 -7.57 44.43 1.52
C ASP A 479 -6.24 43.66 1.49
N PHE A 480 -6.22 42.51 0.81
CA PHE A 480 -4.99 41.74 0.59
C PHE A 480 -3.98 42.56 -0.24
N PHE A 481 -4.42 43.21 -1.32
CA PHE A 481 -3.53 44.03 -2.15
C PHE A 481 -3.02 45.27 -1.41
N LYS A 482 -3.87 45.96 -0.64
CA LYS A 482 -3.49 47.12 0.18
C LYS A 482 -2.51 46.76 1.28
N TYR A 483 -2.65 45.59 1.90
CA TYR A 483 -1.69 45.10 2.89
C TYR A 483 -0.28 45.00 2.31
N HIS A 484 -0.15 44.56 1.05
CA HIS A 484 1.13 44.38 0.37
C HIS A 484 1.75 45.69 -0.16
N ILE A 485 1.04 46.82 -0.13
CA ILE A 485 1.64 48.15 -0.33
C ILE A 485 2.56 48.50 0.84
N ASN A 486 2.12 48.15 2.06
CA ASN A 486 2.76 48.58 3.31
C ASN A 486 3.67 47.50 3.95
N SER A 487 3.69 46.28 3.40
CA SER A 487 4.55 45.21 3.89
C SER A 487 6.00 45.47 3.48
N VAL A 488 6.78 45.96 4.44
CA VAL A 488 8.17 46.43 4.34
C VAL A 488 9.13 45.36 3.78
N GLU A 489 10.10 45.84 2.98
CA GLU A 489 11.25 45.15 2.35
C GLU A 489 11.92 44.00 3.15
N GLY A 490 11.87 44.00 4.49
CA GLY A 490 12.61 43.06 5.33
C GLY A 490 12.16 41.58 5.28
N ALA A 491 10.88 41.29 5.03
CA ALA A 491 10.40 39.90 4.96
C ALA A 491 10.88 39.18 3.68
N GLN A 492 11.01 39.94 2.59
CA GLN A 492 11.38 39.42 1.27
C GLN A 492 12.90 39.30 1.08
N GLU A 493 13.66 40.19 1.73
CA GLU A 493 15.11 40.06 1.87
C GLU A 493 15.47 38.84 2.75
N ARG A 494 14.78 38.63 3.88
CA ARG A 494 15.00 37.44 4.71
C ARG A 494 14.56 36.16 4.02
N LEU A 495 13.47 36.18 3.28
CA LEU A 495 13.08 35.09 2.37
C LEU A 495 14.20 34.78 1.39
N SER A 496 14.72 35.79 0.71
CA SER A 496 15.81 35.62 -0.26
C SER A 496 17.06 35.03 0.40
N TYR A 497 17.42 35.50 1.60
CA TYR A 497 18.55 34.99 2.37
C TYR A 497 18.36 33.54 2.87
N LEU A 498 17.19 33.21 3.44
CA LEU A 498 16.86 31.86 3.91
C LEU A 498 16.74 30.88 2.72
N MET A 499 16.22 31.36 1.59
CA MET A 499 16.12 30.59 0.36
C MET A 499 17.50 30.30 -0.21
N GLU A 500 18.43 31.26 -0.30
CA GLU A 500 19.73 31.02 -0.95
C GLU A 500 20.54 29.86 -0.34
N LYS A 501 20.55 29.72 0.99
CA LYS A 501 21.34 28.67 1.66
C LYS A 501 20.69 27.27 1.57
N ASP A 502 19.37 27.17 1.65
CA ASP A 502 18.66 25.88 1.71
C ASP A 502 18.09 25.45 0.34
N LEU A 503 18.05 26.36 -0.65
CA LEU A 503 17.67 26.04 -2.03
C LEU A 503 18.73 25.19 -2.73
N GLU A 504 20.02 25.40 -2.44
CA GLU A 504 21.11 24.58 -2.98
C GLU A 504 20.90 23.11 -2.66
N ARG A 505 20.53 22.80 -1.42
CA ARG A 505 20.18 21.43 -1.01
C ARG A 505 19.05 20.85 -1.86
N THR A 506 18.02 21.64 -2.14
CA THR A 506 16.85 21.17 -2.91
C THR A 506 17.21 21.01 -4.38
N MET A 507 18.09 21.84 -4.94
CA MET A 507 18.60 21.69 -6.31
C MET A 507 19.49 20.45 -6.46
N ILE A 508 20.27 20.09 -5.44
CA ILE A 508 21.03 18.82 -5.41
C ILE A 508 20.07 17.63 -5.36
N ALA A 509 19.02 17.72 -4.56
CA ALA A 509 18.02 16.66 -4.40
C ALA A 509 16.97 16.62 -5.51
N SER A 510 16.84 17.66 -6.33
CA SER A 510 15.86 17.75 -7.41
C SER A 510 16.47 18.34 -8.68
N GLN A 511 16.76 17.47 -9.64
CA GLN A 511 17.12 17.87 -10.99
C GLN A 511 16.01 18.70 -11.65
N THR A 512 14.73 18.39 -11.37
CA THR A 512 13.59 19.18 -11.86
C THR A 512 13.70 20.64 -11.43
N LEU A 513 14.05 20.90 -10.17
CA LEU A 513 14.22 22.26 -9.66
C LEU A 513 15.44 22.93 -10.29
N ALA A 514 16.56 22.21 -10.40
CA ALA A 514 17.79 22.73 -11.01
C ALA A 514 17.63 23.12 -12.48
N GLU A 515 16.76 22.43 -13.23
CA GLU A 515 16.47 22.70 -14.64
C GLU A 515 15.31 23.66 -14.87
N THR A 516 14.64 24.10 -13.80
CA THR A 516 13.51 25.02 -13.89
C THR A 516 13.99 26.35 -14.50
N LYS A 517 13.13 27.00 -15.30
CA LYS A 517 13.39 28.33 -15.85
C LYS A 517 12.49 29.37 -15.18
N ALA A 518 12.87 30.64 -15.29
CA ALA A 518 11.97 31.73 -14.92
C ALA A 518 10.68 31.64 -15.74
N ILE A 519 9.56 32.09 -15.15
CA ILE A 519 8.28 32.17 -15.88
C ILE A 519 8.47 33.07 -17.10
N SER A 520 8.21 32.51 -18.29
CA SER A 520 8.38 33.23 -19.55
C SER A 520 7.11 33.93 -19.98
N SER A 521 7.26 34.88 -20.90
CA SER A 521 6.14 35.58 -21.53
C SER A 521 5.21 34.63 -22.29
N GLU A 522 5.75 33.60 -22.94
CA GLU A 522 5.00 32.57 -23.66
C GLU A 522 4.15 31.73 -22.70
N LEU A 523 4.71 31.35 -21.55
CA LEU A 523 3.99 30.60 -20.54
C LEU A 523 2.87 31.44 -19.91
N MET A 524 3.13 32.72 -19.64
CA MET A 524 2.09 33.64 -19.17
C MET A 524 0.97 33.82 -20.21
N ALA A 525 1.31 33.95 -21.49
CA ALA A 525 0.33 34.03 -22.58
C ALA A 525 -0.51 32.75 -22.69
N LYS A 526 0.12 31.57 -22.48
CA LYS A 526 -0.60 30.29 -22.37
C LYS A 526 -1.60 30.31 -21.21
N TRP A 527 -1.22 30.76 -20.02
CA TRP A 527 -2.18 30.85 -18.92
C TRP A 527 -3.31 31.83 -19.20
N CYS A 528 -3.02 32.96 -19.85
CA CYS A 528 -4.04 33.90 -20.32
C CYS A 528 -5.03 33.24 -21.29
N SER A 529 -4.54 32.42 -22.23
CA SER A 529 -5.43 31.69 -23.15
C SER A 529 -6.29 30.65 -22.45
N GLN A 530 -5.74 29.96 -21.44
CA GLN A 530 -6.48 29.01 -20.61
C GLN A 530 -7.57 29.70 -19.78
N TRP A 531 -7.29 30.88 -19.23
CA TRP A 531 -8.30 31.63 -18.49
C TRP A 531 -9.37 32.24 -19.41
N ALA A 532 -9.04 32.60 -20.65
CA ALA A 532 -9.99 33.12 -21.63
C ALA A 532 -10.89 34.24 -21.07
N PHE A 533 -10.26 35.22 -20.40
CA PHE A 533 -10.96 36.36 -19.80
C PHE A 533 -11.51 37.32 -20.84
#